data_AF-A0A958L9W4-F1
#
_entry.id   AF-A0A958L9W4-F1
#
_cell.length_a   1.000
_cell.length_b   1.000
_cell.length_c   1.000
_cell.angle_alpha   90.00
_cell.angle_beta   90.00
_cell.angle_gamma   90.00
#
_symmetry.space_group_name_H-M   'P 1'
#
loop_
_entity.id
_entity.type
_entity.pdbx_description
1 polymer ?
#
loop_
_entity_poly.entity_id
_entity_poly.type
_entity_poly.pdbx_seq_one_letter_code
_entity_poly.pdbx_strand_id
1 'polypeptide(L)'
;EIENHCSYLLSFAVESPLYQHCILKMLLNSHSTLVMGKLRRYKNNLMTWVKPSNGKLIDRACRYVQYLLQFRGQQVPYEVVVKELFEQIKLINNTDSIVLKTYESLKK
;
A
#
# COMPACT_ATOMS: atom_id res chain seq x y z
N GLU A 1 -21.11 8.81 -28.11
CA GLU A 1 -21.20 9.39 -26.76
C GLU A 1 -19.89 10.10 -26.46
N ILE A 2 -19.97 11.31 -25.92
CA ILE A 2 -18.89 12.30 -25.88
C ILE A 2 -17.83 11.86 -24.86
N GLU A 3 -16.60 11.63 -25.33
CA GLU A 3 -15.42 11.53 -24.48
C GLU A 3 -15.22 12.87 -23.77
N ASN A 4 -15.68 12.96 -22.52
CA ASN A 4 -15.30 14.02 -21.60
C ASN A 4 -13.82 13.86 -21.24
N HIS A 5 -12.93 14.28 -22.14
CA HIS A 5 -11.53 14.52 -21.80
C HIS A 5 -11.48 15.65 -20.79
N CYS A 6 -11.41 15.29 -19.50
CA CYS A 6 -11.22 16.24 -18.42
C CYS A 6 -9.78 16.77 -18.48
N SER A 7 -9.58 17.87 -19.20
CA SER A 7 -8.31 18.59 -19.25
C SER A 7 -8.29 19.65 -18.15
N TYR A 8 -7.48 19.41 -17.12
CA TYR A 8 -7.21 20.41 -16.09
C TYR A 8 -5.86 21.07 -16.39
N LEU A 9 -5.88 22.36 -16.71
CA LEU A 9 -4.66 23.17 -16.84
C LEU A 9 -4.26 23.68 -15.47
N LEU A 10 -3.09 23.24 -15.00
CA LEU A 10 -2.45 23.79 -13.80
C LEU A 10 -1.43 24.83 -14.25
N SER A 11 -1.70 26.09 -13.95
CA SER A 11 -0.71 27.16 -14.09
C SER A 11 0.11 27.25 -12.81
N PHE A 12 1.44 27.13 -12.95
CA PHE A 12 2.36 27.32 -11.85
C PHE A 12 3.04 28.69 -12.01
N ALA A 13 3.07 29.48 -10.94
CA ALA A 13 3.76 30.77 -10.93
C ALA A 13 5.30 30.63 -11.03
N VAL A 14 5.83 29.41 -10.88
CA VAL A 14 7.27 29.13 -10.93
C VAL A 14 7.66 28.74 -12.36
N GLU A 15 8.65 29.42 -12.93
CA GLU A 15 9.09 29.18 -14.31
C GLU A 15 9.97 27.93 -14.48
N SER A 16 10.72 27.56 -13.43
CA SER A 16 11.64 26.40 -13.51
C SER A 16 10.87 25.09 -13.69
N PRO A 17 11.15 24.32 -14.76
CA PRO A 17 10.50 23.04 -15.00
C PRO A 17 10.69 22.04 -13.87
N LEU A 18 11.84 22.07 -13.18
CA LEU A 18 12.10 21.20 -12.03
C LEU A 18 11.08 21.44 -10.92
N TYR A 19 10.87 22.70 -10.53
CA TYR A 19 9.91 23.04 -9.49
C TYR A 19 8.47 22.73 -9.90
N GLN A 20 8.11 23.00 -11.16
CA GLN A 20 6.79 22.63 -11.69
C GLN A 20 6.54 21.12 -11.57
N HIS A 21 7.48 20.29 -12.02
CA HIS A 21 7.37 18.83 -11.90
C HIS A 21 7.37 18.35 -10.45
N CYS A 22 8.15 18.97 -9.56
CA CYS A 22 8.13 18.66 -8.14
C CYS A 22 6.77 18.96 -7.50
N ILE A 23 6.19 20.13 -7.76
CA ILE A 23 4.88 20.52 -7.24
C ILE A 23 3.81 19.57 -7.78
N LEU A 24 3.80 19.31 -9.09
CA LEU A 24 2.86 18.38 -9.71
C LEU A 24 2.96 16.98 -9.08
N LYS A 25 4.19 16.47 -8.86
CA LYS A 25 4.41 15.19 -8.18
C LYS A 25 3.84 15.21 -6.76
N MET A 26 4.06 16.27 -5.99
CA MET A 26 3.52 16.37 -4.64
C MET A 26 1.99 16.35 -4.64
N LEU A 27 1.34 17.07 -5.56
CA LEU A 27 -0.11 17.08 -5.71
C LEU A 27 -0.64 15.70 -6.10
N LEU A 28 -0.05 15.06 -7.11
CA LEU A 28 -0.47 13.73 -7.58
C LEU A 28 -0.25 12.64 -6.53
N ASN A 29 0.90 12.64 -5.84
CA ASN A 29 1.18 11.69 -4.77
C ASN A 29 0.21 11.88 -3.58
N SER A 30 -0.11 13.12 -3.23
CA SER A 30 -1.08 13.42 -2.16
C SER A 30 -2.48 12.95 -2.54
N HIS A 31 -2.95 13.32 -3.74
CA HIS A 31 -4.27 12.94 -4.23
C HIS A 31 -4.43 11.42 -4.33
N SER A 32 -3.48 10.74 -4.98
CA SER A 32 -3.52 9.28 -5.12
C SER A 32 -3.45 8.56 -3.77
N THR A 33 -2.62 9.04 -2.83
CA THR A 33 -2.57 8.48 -1.47
C THR A 33 -3.90 8.66 -0.75
N LEU A 34 -4.53 9.83 -0.83
CA LEU A 34 -5.85 10.07 -0.21
C LEU A 34 -6.93 9.17 -0.80
N VAL A 35 -6.95 8.98 -2.12
CA VAL A 35 -7.87 8.04 -2.80
C VAL A 35 -7.66 6.62 -2.28
N MET A 36 -6.41 6.16 -2.18
CA MET A 36 -6.10 4.84 -1.59
C MET A 36 -6.59 4.75 -0.14
N GLY A 37 -6.52 5.84 0.63
CA GLY A 37 -7.07 5.91 2.00
C GLY A 37 -8.59 5.78 2.05
N LYS A 38 -9.31 6.45 1.15
CA LYS A 38 -10.77 6.32 1.01
C LYS A 38 -11.19 4.89 0.64
N LEU A 39 -10.37 4.19 -0.16
CA LEU A 39 -10.53 2.76 -0.47
C LEU A 39 -10.06 1.83 0.67
N ARG A 40 -9.72 2.38 1.84
CA ARG A 40 -9.19 1.69 3.01
C ARG A 40 -7.89 0.93 2.75
N ARG A 41 -7.10 1.30 1.72
CA ARG A 41 -5.92 0.55 1.25
C ARG A 41 -4.65 0.65 2.08
N TYR A 42 -4.72 1.42 3.17
CA TYR A 42 -3.72 1.47 4.22
C TYR A 42 -4.43 1.60 5.57
N LYS A 43 -3.74 1.23 6.65
CA LYS A 43 -4.20 1.42 8.03
C LYS A 43 -3.16 2.22 8.80
N ASN A 44 -3.56 3.33 9.42
CA ASN A 44 -2.64 4.32 9.97
C ASN A 44 -1.63 4.77 8.89
N ASN A 45 -0.34 4.50 9.08
CA ASN A 45 0.74 4.77 8.12
C ASN A 45 1.23 3.48 7.41
N LEU A 46 0.54 2.35 7.55
CA LEU A 46 0.93 1.06 6.97
C LEU A 46 0.16 0.76 5.69
N MET A 47 0.89 0.57 4.59
CA MET A 47 0.34 0.13 3.31
C MET A 47 -0.04 -1.35 3.36
N THR A 48 -1.31 -1.63 3.64
CA THR A 48 -1.83 -3.00 3.77
C THR A 48 -2.06 -3.66 2.40
N TRP A 49 -2.29 -2.90 1.33
CA TRP A 49 -2.37 -3.42 -0.05
C TRP A 49 -1.03 -3.34 -0.81
N VAL A 50 0.04 -3.87 -0.21
CA VAL A 50 1.32 -4.02 -0.92
C VAL A 50 1.29 -5.30 -1.77
N LYS A 51 1.74 -5.20 -3.03
CA LYS A 51 2.00 -6.38 -3.87
C LYS A 51 3.41 -6.90 -3.60
N PRO A 52 3.60 -8.15 -3.13
CA PRO A 52 4.91 -8.69 -2.79
C PRO A 52 5.67 -9.16 -4.04
N SER A 53 6.06 -8.23 -4.93
CA SER A 53 6.69 -8.56 -6.22
C SER A 53 8.22 -8.71 -6.19
N ASN A 54 8.85 -8.45 -5.03
CA ASN A 54 10.29 -8.63 -4.82
C ASN A 54 10.59 -8.84 -3.34
N GLY A 55 11.82 -9.23 -3.01
CA GLY A 55 12.24 -9.52 -1.63
C GLY A 55 12.02 -8.37 -0.65
N LYS A 56 12.22 -7.12 -1.07
CA LYS A 56 11.97 -5.93 -0.23
C LYS A 56 10.50 -5.76 0.11
N LEU A 57 9.61 -6.00 -0.86
CA LEU A 57 8.17 -5.88 -0.65
C LEU A 57 7.60 -7.08 0.13
N ILE A 58 8.20 -8.26 -0.02
CA ILE A 58 7.90 -9.44 0.81
C ILE A 58 8.28 -9.15 2.28
N ASP A 59 9.51 -8.73 2.55
CA ASP A 59 9.96 -8.38 3.92
C ASP A 59 9.07 -7.30 4.54
N ARG A 60 8.76 -6.24 3.79
CA ARG A 60 7.84 -5.19 4.23
C ARG A 60 6.47 -5.76 4.61
N ALA A 61 5.88 -6.62 3.78
CA ALA A 61 4.59 -7.22 4.06
C ALA A 61 4.64 -8.07 5.35
N CYS A 62 5.68 -8.91 5.52
CA CYS A 62 5.88 -9.70 6.74
C CYS A 62 6.02 -8.82 7.99
N ARG A 63 6.82 -7.75 7.94
CA ARG A 63 6.98 -6.81 9.07
C ARG A 63 5.67 -6.10 9.41
N TYR A 64 4.86 -5.77 8.41
CA TYR A 64 3.55 -5.17 8.65
C TYR A 64 2.60 -6.14 9.36
N VAL A 65 2.60 -7.42 8.96
CA VAL A 65 1.84 -8.46 9.65
C VAL A 65 2.31 -8.59 11.11
N GLN A 66 3.61 -8.71 11.35
CA GLN A 66 4.16 -8.77 12.71
C GLN A 66 3.78 -7.56 13.55
N TYR A 67 3.89 -6.35 12.99
CA TYR A 67 3.50 -5.12 13.69
C TYR A 67 2.01 -5.14 14.07
N LEU A 68 1.14 -5.58 13.17
CA LEU A 68 -0.30 -5.66 13.44
C LEU A 68 -0.64 -6.71 14.51
N LEU A 69 0.06 -7.85 14.53
CA LEU A 69 -0.07 -8.86 15.58
C LEU A 69 0.45 -8.33 16.93
N GLN A 70 1.61 -7.68 16.93
CA GLN A 70 2.22 -7.09 18.12
C GLN A 70 1.34 -5.99 18.71
N PHE A 71 0.70 -5.17 17.88
CA PHE A 71 -0.27 -4.16 18.32
C PHE A 71 -1.46 -4.77 19.08
N ARG A 72 -1.74 -6.07 18.91
CA ARG A 72 -2.75 -6.83 19.67
C ARG A 72 -2.17 -7.67 20.81
N GLY A 73 -0.89 -7.51 21.13
CA GLY A 73 -0.21 -8.30 22.16
C GLY A 73 0.18 -9.71 21.72
N GLN A 74 0.12 -10.03 20.42
CA GLN A 74 0.53 -11.32 19.88
C GLN A 74 1.94 -11.20 19.29
N GLN A 75 2.90 -11.96 19.84
CA GLN A 75 4.21 -12.13 19.22
C GLN A 75 4.23 -13.41 18.39
N VAL A 76 4.53 -13.26 17.10
CA VAL A 76 4.73 -14.37 16.17
C VAL A 76 6.13 -14.26 15.57
N PRO A 77 6.94 -15.33 15.59
CA PRO A 77 8.28 -15.32 14.99
C PRO A 77 8.23 -14.95 13.51
N TYR A 78 9.23 -14.20 13.04
CA TYR A 78 9.27 -13.68 11.67
C TYR A 78 9.19 -14.80 10.63
N GLU A 79 9.89 -15.91 10.85
CA GLU A 79 9.90 -17.07 9.97
C GLU A 79 8.52 -17.69 9.79
N VAL A 80 7.69 -17.70 10.84
CA VAL A 80 6.31 -18.20 10.77
C VAL A 80 5.47 -17.27 9.89
N VAL A 81 5.64 -15.96 10.05
CA VAL A 81 4.96 -14.96 9.21
C VAL A 81 5.37 -15.10 7.75
N VAL A 82 6.66 -15.29 7.46
CA VAL A 82 7.15 -15.48 6.09
C VAL A 82 6.55 -16.72 5.46
N LYS A 83 6.61 -17.87 6.15
CA LYS A 83 6.04 -19.13 5.65
C LYS A 83 4.55 -18.98 5.34
N GLU A 84 3.80 -18.42 6.28
CA GLU A 84 2.37 -18.19 6.09
C GLU A 84 2.08 -17.21 4.94
N LEU A 85 2.86 -16.14 4.81
CA LEU A 85 2.71 -15.18 3.72
C LEU A 85 2.86 -15.87 2.35
N PHE A 86 3.83 -16.78 2.21
CA PHE A 86 4.01 -17.55 0.97
C PHE A 86 2.85 -18.52 0.69
N GLU A 87 2.23 -19.12 1.71
CA GLU A 87 1.02 -19.91 1.53
C GLU A 87 -0.16 -19.04 1.08
N GLN A 88 -0.35 -17.87 1.70
CA GLN A 88 -1.40 -16.93 1.32
C GLN A 88 -1.21 -16.35 -0.10
N ILE A 89 0.03 -16.16 -0.57
CA ILE A 89 0.30 -15.72 -1.95
C ILE A 89 -0.28 -16.70 -2.98
N LYS A 90 -0.30 -18.01 -2.69
CA LYS A 90 -0.85 -19.01 -3.62
C LYS A 90 -2.37 -18.95 -3.74
N LEU A 91 -3.04 -18.36 -2.75
CA LEU A 91 -4.50 -18.35 -2.62
C LEU A 91 -5.13 -16.98 -2.95
N ILE A 92 -4.32 -15.93 -3.06
CA ILE A 92 -4.81 -14.56 -3.09
C ILE A 92 -5.33 -14.13 -4.46
N ASN A 93 -6.44 -13.40 -4.48
CA ASN A 93 -6.95 -12.72 -5.67
C ASN A 93 -6.43 -11.28 -5.77
N ASN A 94 -6.45 -10.68 -6.96
CA ASN A 94 -5.97 -9.30 -7.20
C ASN A 94 -6.71 -8.21 -6.39
N THR A 95 -7.85 -8.53 -5.80
CA THR A 95 -8.67 -7.62 -4.98
C THR A 95 -8.30 -7.66 -3.49
N ASP A 96 -7.56 -8.67 -3.06
CA ASP A 96 -7.25 -8.93 -1.65
C ASP A 96 -5.96 -8.25 -1.19
N SER A 97 -5.87 -8.02 0.12
CA SER A 97 -4.64 -7.57 0.78
C SER A 97 -3.88 -8.76 1.34
N ILE A 98 -2.66 -9.00 0.86
CA ILE A 98 -1.82 -10.08 1.38
C ILE A 98 -1.50 -9.89 2.86
N VAL A 99 -1.22 -8.66 3.27
CA VAL A 99 -0.93 -8.33 4.67
C VAL A 99 -2.11 -8.67 5.56
N LEU A 100 -3.33 -8.28 5.18
CA LEU A 100 -4.50 -8.55 6.00
C LEU A 100 -4.86 -10.04 5.98
N LYS A 101 -4.77 -10.74 4.85
CA LYS A 101 -5.04 -12.19 4.79
C LYS A 101 -4.08 -12.99 5.68
N THR A 102 -2.78 -12.74 5.58
CA THR A 102 -1.76 -13.38 6.44
C THR A 102 -1.95 -12.99 7.92
N TYR A 103 -2.27 -11.73 8.21
CA TYR A 103 -2.61 -11.31 9.57
C TYR A 103 -3.83 -12.06 10.12
N GLU A 104 -4.88 -12.22 9.31
CA GLU A 104 -6.12 -12.89 9.69
C GLU A 104 -5.96 -14.41 9.85
N SER A 105 -5.03 -15.05 9.15
CA SER A 105 -4.74 -16.49 9.33
C SER A 105 -3.89 -16.76 10.58
N LEU A 106 -3.05 -15.80 11.00
CA LEU A 106 -2.20 -15.94 12.18
C LEU A 106 -2.82 -15.41 13.48
N LYS A 107 -3.84 -14.55 13.40
CA LYS A 107 -4.49 -14.04 14.59
C LYS A 107 -5.22 -15.19 15.31
N LYS A 108 -4.95 -15.33 16.60
CA LYS A 108 -5.77 -16.14 17.52
C LYS A 108 -6.90 -15.30 18.08
#